data_AF-A0A965BXL0-F1
#
_entry.id   AF-A0A965BXL0-F1
#
_cell.length_a   1.000
_cell.length_b   1.000
_cell.length_c   1.000
_cell.angle_alpha   90.00
_cell.angle_beta   90.00
_cell.angle_gamma   90.00
#
_symmetry.space_group_name_H-M   'P 1'
#
loop_
_entity.id
_entity.type
_entity.pdbx_description
1 polymer ?
#
loop_
_entity_poly.entity_id
_entity_poly.type
_entity_poly.pdbx_seq_one_letter_code
_entity_poly.pdbx_strand_id
1 'polypeptide(L)' 'MAGVFISKGAGGVRVAVNGAGPCVFRQADMEKALAGNWSANALAGVSQSADGMNSDIHGSAEYRAHLVGVMAKRALAAAG' A
#
# COMPACT_ATOMS: atom_id res chain seq x y z
N MET A 1 8.26 -7.68 7.39
CA MET A 1 8.31 -6.21 7.16
C MET A 1 7.73 -5.93 5.77
N ALA A 2 6.93 -4.87 5.60
CA ALA A 2 6.17 -4.57 4.38
C ALA A 2 6.81 -3.44 3.54
N GLY A 3 6.63 -3.49 2.21
CA GLY A 3 7.00 -2.44 1.26
C GLY A 3 5.90 -2.18 0.24
N VAL A 4 5.83 -0.96 -0.30
CA VAL A 4 4.83 -0.55 -1.29
C VAL A 4 5.50 0.12 -2.48
N PHE A 5 5.11 -0.30 -3.67
CA PHE A 5 5.58 0.25 -4.95
C PHE A 5 4.40 0.85 -5.69
N ILE A 6 4.57 2.08 -6.16
CA ILE A 6 3.52 2.83 -6.84
C ILE A 6 4.05 3.26 -8.22
N SER A 7 3.21 3.14 -9.24
CA SER A 7 3.52 3.65 -10.59
C SER A 7 2.31 4.31 -11.23
N LYS A 8 2.56 5.26 -12.13
CA LYS A 8 1.57 5.91 -13.00
C LYS A 8 2.10 5.92 -14.42
N GLY A 9 1.33 5.38 -15.35
CA GLY A 9 1.69 5.35 -16.76
C GLY A 9 0.48 5.12 -17.65
N ALA A 10 0.72 4.76 -18.92
CA ALA A 10 -0.33 4.53 -19.91
C ALA A 10 -1.35 3.44 -19.50
N GLY A 11 -0.93 2.47 -18.69
CA GLY A 11 -1.80 1.42 -18.14
C GLY A 11 -2.61 1.83 -16.90
N GLY A 12 -2.51 3.08 -16.46
CA GLY A 12 -3.13 3.60 -15.24
C GLY A 12 -2.23 3.50 -14.01
N VAL A 13 -2.83 3.70 -12.83
CA VAL A 13 -2.13 3.63 -11.54
C VAL A 13 -2.04 2.19 -11.05
N ARG A 14 -0.88 1.81 -10.50
CA ARG A 14 -0.66 0.50 -9.86
C ARG A 14 -0.04 0.68 -8.48
N VAL A 15 -0.54 -0.08 -7.50
CA VAL A 15 -0.04 -0.10 -6.11
C VAL A 15 0.21 -1.56 -5.73
N ALA A 16 1.48 -1.96 -5.65
CA ALA A 16 1.89 -3.30 -5.26
C ALA A 16 2.43 -3.32 -3.83
N VAL A 17 1.97 -4.27 -3.03
CA VAL A 17 2.34 -4.46 -1.63
C VAL A 17 3.12 -5.76 -1.49
N ASN A 18 4.33 -5.68 -0.94
CA ASN A 18 5.21 -6.83 -0.72
C ASN A 18 5.52 -7.01 0.78
N GLY A 19 5.62 -8.26 1.26
CA GLY A 19 6.05 -8.61 2.62
C GLY A 19 5.01 -8.37 3.74
N ALA A 20 3.82 -7.87 3.40
CA ALA A 20 2.71 -7.71 4.34
C ALA A 20 1.88 -9.00 4.49
N GLY A 21 1.56 -9.66 3.38
CA GLY A 21 0.82 -10.93 3.33
C GLY A 21 1.65 -12.11 2.84
N PRO A 22 1.02 -13.26 2.55
CA PRO A 22 1.71 -14.50 2.14
C PRO A 22 2.39 -14.38 0.77
N CYS A 23 1.89 -13.50 -0.09
CA CYS A 23 2.48 -13.18 -1.39
C CYS A 23 2.32 -11.68 -1.69
N VAL A 24 2.95 -11.23 -2.77
CA VAL A 24 2.75 -9.88 -3.29
C VAL A 24 1.30 -9.73 -3.80
N PHE A 25 0.67 -8.60 -3.51
CA PHE A 25 -0.68 -8.31 -3.97
C PHE A 25 -0.83 -6.86 -4.41
N ARG A 26 -1.92 -6.57 -5.12
CA ARG A 26 -2.27 -5.22 -5.54
C ARG A 26 -3.33 -4.62 -4.61
N GLN A 27 -3.16 -3.37 -4.24
CA GLN A 27 -4.10 -2.64 -3.40
C GLN A 27 -5.06 -1.82 -4.29
N ALA A 28 -6.22 -2.41 -4.58
CA ALA A 28 -7.18 -1.85 -5.54
C ALA A 28 -7.82 -0.52 -5.08
N ASP A 29 -8.05 -0.35 -3.79
CA ASP A 29 -8.66 0.88 -3.24
C ASP A 29 -7.70 2.07 -3.34
N MET A 30 -6.42 1.85 -3.05
CA MET A 30 -5.35 2.84 -3.23
C MET A 30 -5.15 3.16 -4.71
N GLU A 31 -5.20 2.16 -5.60
CA GLU A 31 -5.15 2.39 -7.05
C GLU A 31 -6.31 3.28 -7.52
N LYS A 32 -7.53 3.01 -7.06
CA LYS A 32 -8.72 3.81 -7.38
C LYS A 32 -8.60 5.25 -6.86
N ALA A 33 -8.16 5.42 -5.61
CA ALA A 33 -7.99 6.73 -5.00
C ALA A 33 -6.94 7.58 -5.76
N LEU A 34 -5.79 6.98 -6.08
CA LEU A 34 -4.69 7.67 -6.77
C LEU A 34 -4.97 7.92 -8.26
N ALA A 35 -5.81 7.11 -8.90
CA ALA A 35 -6.27 7.37 -10.26
C ALA A 35 -7.13 8.65 -10.34
N GLY A 36 -7.93 8.94 -9.30
CA GLY A 36 -8.71 10.17 -9.21
C GLY A 36 -7.92 11.39 -8.73
N ASN A 37 -6.97 11.19 -7.82
CA ASN A 37 -6.14 12.25 -7.26
C ASN A 37 -4.73 11.73 -6.94
N TRP A 38 -3.73 12.16 -7.72
CA TRP A 38 -2.34 11.79 -7.50
C TRP A 38 -1.70 12.62 -6.39
N SER A 39 -2.05 12.34 -5.13
CA SER A 39 -1.48 13.01 -3.96
C SER A 39 -1.54 12.12 -2.71
N ALA A 40 -0.67 12.37 -1.73
CA ALA A 40 -0.63 11.58 -0.48
C ALA A 40 -1.94 11.70 0.32
N ASN A 41 -2.64 12.82 0.15
CA ASN A 41 -3.95 13.06 0.76
C ASN A 41 -5.04 12.14 0.18
N ALA A 42 -4.91 11.66 -1.07
CA ALA A 42 -5.87 10.70 -1.61
C ALA A 42 -5.83 9.35 -0.88
N LEU A 43 -4.72 9.03 -0.21
CA LEU A 43 -4.59 7.84 0.62
C LEU A 43 -5.09 8.05 2.05
N ALA A 44 -5.48 9.29 2.42
CA ALA A 44 -6.05 9.57 3.73
C ALA A 44 -7.44 8.94 3.81
N GLY A 45 -7.58 7.89 4.63
CA GLY A 45 -8.83 7.14 4.80
C GLY A 45 -8.84 5.78 4.10
N VAL A 46 -7.85 5.47 3.24
CA VAL A 46 -7.67 4.12 2.72
C VAL A 46 -6.80 3.32 3.69
N SER A 47 -7.40 2.35 4.37
CA SER A 47 -6.71 1.43 5.28
C SER A 47 -6.57 0.06 4.64
N GLN A 48 -5.52 -0.66 5.04
CA GLN A 48 -5.35 -2.07 4.70
C GLN A 48 -5.94 -2.91 5.84
N SER A 49 -6.75 -3.93 5.51
CA SER A 49 -7.19 -4.89 6.52
C SER A 49 -6.01 -5.74 7.00
N ALA A 50 -6.02 -6.09 8.29
CA ALA A 50 -5.10 -7.07 8.87
C ALA A 50 -5.44 -8.50 8.45
N ASP A 51 -6.63 -8.74 7.92
CA ASP A 51 -7.05 -10.07 7.48
C ASP A 51 -6.13 -10.60 6.37
N GLY A 52 -5.64 -11.83 6.57
CA GLY A 52 -4.72 -12.47 5.63
C GLY A 52 -3.31 -11.88 5.61
N MET A 53 -2.98 -10.95 6.52
CA MET A 53 -1.60 -10.47 6.70
C MET A 53 -0.79 -11.44 7.57
N ASN A 54 0.52 -11.46 7.38
CA ASN A 54 1.41 -12.32 8.14
C ASN A 54 1.59 -11.79 9.57
N SER A 55 1.78 -12.70 10.54
CA SER A 55 2.15 -12.36 11.91
C SER A 55 3.27 -13.28 12.36
N ASP A 56 4.38 -12.71 12.83
CA ASP A 56 5.56 -13.45 13.29
C ASP A 56 6.35 -12.63 14.34
N ILE A 57 7.54 -13.12 14.72
CA ILE A 57 8.44 -12.46 15.68
C ILE A 57 8.87 -11.04 15.28
N HIS A 58 8.69 -10.65 14.01
CA HIS A 58 9.04 -9.32 13.49
C HIS A 58 7.88 -8.33 13.51
N GLY A 59 6.65 -8.79 13.77
CA GLY A 59 5.49 -7.92 13.92
C GLY A 59 4.16 -8.60 13.62
N SER A 60 3.10 -8.05 14.21
CA SER A 60 1.73 -8.53 14.06
C SER A 60 1.12 -8.21 12.69
N ALA A 61 0.00 -8.87 12.39
CA ALA A 61 -0.79 -8.60 11.18
C ALA A 61 -1.25 -7.14 11.10
N GLU A 62 -1.71 -6.58 12.22
CA GLU A 62 -2.18 -5.19 12.34
C GLU A 62 -1.03 -4.21 12.10
N TYR A 63 0.15 -4.50 12.66
CA TYR A 63 1.33 -3.67 12.45
C TYR A 63 1.75 -3.67 10.96
N ARG A 64 1.70 -4.82 10.30
CA ARG A 64 1.99 -4.92 8.86
C ARG A 64 0.96 -4.19 8.01
N ALA A 65 -0.32 -4.34 8.33
CA ALA A 65 -1.40 -3.61 7.65
C ALA A 65 -1.24 -2.09 7.79
N HIS A 66 -0.92 -1.61 9.00
CA HIS A 66 -0.61 -0.21 9.25
C HIS A 66 0.62 0.26 8.43
N LEU A 67 1.69 -0.55 8.38
CA LEU A 67 2.87 -0.24 7.60
C LEU A 67 2.60 -0.12 6.09
N VAL A 68 1.63 -0.85 5.52
CA VAL A 68 1.24 -0.69 4.11
C VAL A 68 0.85 0.77 3.85
N GLY A 69 -0.01 1.36 4.68
CA GLY A 69 -0.42 2.75 4.53
C GLY A 69 0.73 3.75 4.67
N VAL A 70 1.64 3.52 5.63
CA VAL A 70 2.83 4.36 5.83
C VAL A 70 3.76 4.29 4.62
N MET A 71 4.04 3.08 4.13
CA MET A 71 4.92 2.87 2.98
C MET A 71 4.31 3.40 1.68
N ALA A 72 3.00 3.29 1.50
CA ALA A 72 2.31 3.86 0.33
C ALA A 72 2.49 5.39 0.26
N LYS A 73 2.32 6.10 1.39
CA LYS A 73 2.53 7.55 1.45
C LYS A 73 3.98 7.93 1.14
N ARG A 74 4.95 7.19 1.68
CA ARG A 74 6.38 7.39 1.41
C ARG A 74 6.73 7.13 -0.05
N ALA A 75 6.23 6.04 -0.61
CA ALA A 75 6.44 5.67 -2.01
C ALA A 75 5.87 6.74 -2.95
N LEU A 76 4.69 7.28 -2.65
CA LEU A 76 4.11 8.35 -3.46
C LEU A 76 4.91 9.64 -3.37
N ALA A 77 5.36 10.05 -2.18
CA ALA A 77 6.21 11.23 -1.99
C ALA A 77 7.56 11.11 -2.72
N ALA A 78 8.09 9.90 -2.88
CA ALA A 78 9.30 9.64 -3.66
C ALA A 78 9.05 9.57 -5.17
N ALA A 79 7.81 9.30 -5.60
CA ALA A 79 7.43 9.17 -7.01
C ALA A 79 7.08 10.51 -7.69
N GLY A 80 6.92 11.60 -6.92
CA GLY A 80 6.65 12.94 -7.44
C GLY A 80 6.32 13.97 -6.37
#